data_AF-A0A167XG02-F1
#
_entry.id   AF-A0A167XG02-F1
#
_cell.length_a   1.000
_cell.length_b   1.000
_cell.length_c   1.000
_cell.angle_alpha   90.00
_cell.angle_beta   90.00
_cell.angle_gamma   90.00
#
_symmetry.space_group_name_H-M   'P 1'
#
loop_
_entity.id
_entity.type
_entity.pdbx_description
1 polymer ?
#
loop_
_entity_poly.entity_id
_entity_poly.type
_entity_poly.pdbx_seq_one_letter_code
_entity_poly.pdbx_strand_id
1 'polypeptide(L)'
;MRKENGVHYPFHAPKKPDFLVFVNSFFGLEIPRDLPPTCAVVGPLLSPKYPPLDDSTAVFLNSHQRTIYVALGTHLILRDDDIMKMMGGFIRLLGEDIIDGVIWSIAMGARQAINLDRIYRLPVGTDSKEYTMSDIISNKHHSFFFAEFLPQRAILDHDHTRIYFTHGGGSSANEGLYHGKPMISMGISGDQVANTSRLVANGVAEALSKFNFTADTLYEKAKRILGADAHSNNNGTQKHDMSTYQRHALRLMRIARVASRRKYHAADLVEEMLYDHELRFDDDGKELQPMHLQTADMRMPAYKVKNWDLMAVCAIATIGFLGSVGLSGKWLLRHRVEILNTGK
;
A
#
# COMPACT_ATOMS: atom_id res chain seq x y z
N MET A 1 -31.33 -5.52 1.22
CA MET A 1 -30.75 -4.18 0.95
C MET A 1 -31.24 -3.51 -0.33
N ARG A 2 -30.91 -3.96 -1.57
CA ARG A 2 -31.33 -3.24 -2.82
C ARG A 2 -32.86 -3.15 -3.01
N LYS A 3 -33.57 -4.27 -2.84
CA LYS A 3 -35.04 -4.30 -2.90
C LYS A 3 -35.71 -3.49 -1.79
N GLU A 4 -35.12 -3.47 -0.60
CA GLU A 4 -35.57 -2.64 0.53
C GLU A 4 -35.37 -1.14 0.29
N ASN A 5 -34.48 -0.76 -0.65
CA ASN A 5 -34.22 0.62 -1.08
C ASN A 5 -34.82 0.92 -2.47
N GLY A 6 -35.85 0.19 -2.91
CA GLY A 6 -36.58 0.51 -4.15
C GLY A 6 -35.85 0.19 -5.47
N VAL A 7 -34.73 -0.55 -5.42
CA VAL A 7 -33.96 -0.93 -6.62
C VAL A 7 -34.41 -2.31 -7.10
N HIS A 8 -35.26 -2.33 -8.13
CA HIS A 8 -35.91 -3.54 -8.64
C HIS A 8 -35.32 -4.10 -9.95
N TYR A 9 -34.44 -3.37 -10.62
CA TYR A 9 -33.79 -3.83 -11.86
C TYR A 9 -32.64 -4.82 -11.58
N PRO A 10 -32.40 -5.78 -12.49
CA PRO A 10 -31.29 -6.73 -12.37
C PRO A 10 -29.94 -6.02 -12.34
N PHE A 11 -28.89 -6.72 -11.89
CA PHE A 11 -27.53 -6.20 -12.07
C PHE A 11 -27.29 -5.92 -13.56
N HIS A 12 -26.82 -4.72 -13.87
CA HIS A 12 -26.26 -4.45 -15.19
C HIS A 12 -25.13 -5.48 -15.40
N ALA A 13 -25.26 -6.32 -16.43
CA ALA A 13 -24.15 -7.11 -16.92
C ALA A 13 -23.32 -6.14 -17.78
N PRO A 14 -22.15 -5.66 -17.33
CA PRO A 14 -21.42 -4.63 -18.06
C PRO A 14 -21.02 -5.16 -19.43
N LYS A 15 -21.39 -4.46 -20.51
CA LYS A 15 -20.80 -4.68 -21.83
C LYS A 15 -19.51 -3.87 -21.84
N LYS A 16 -18.36 -4.55 -21.87
CA LYS A 16 -17.05 -3.88 -21.87
C LYS A 16 -16.97 -2.79 -22.97
N PRO A 17 -16.58 -1.54 -22.65
CA PRO A 17 -16.71 -0.84 -21.38
C PRO A 17 -17.72 0.33 -21.47
N ASP A 18 -18.84 0.17 -20.78
CA ASP A 18 -19.86 1.18 -20.47
C ASP A 18 -19.69 1.76 -19.05
N PHE A 19 -18.46 1.75 -18.51
CA PHE A 19 -18.19 2.10 -17.11
C PHE A 19 -16.91 2.91 -16.94
N LEU A 20 -16.89 3.80 -15.94
CA LEU A 20 -15.69 4.46 -15.43
C LEU A 20 -15.08 3.68 -14.26
N VAL A 21 -13.75 3.62 -14.23
CA VAL A 21 -12.97 2.99 -13.16
C VAL A 21 -12.15 4.07 -12.47
N PHE A 22 -12.44 4.29 -11.19
CA PHE A 22 -11.65 5.16 -10.34
C PHE A 22 -10.72 4.36 -9.44
N VAL A 23 -9.44 4.65 -9.54
CA VAL A 23 -8.41 4.04 -8.70
C VAL A 23 -8.08 5.01 -7.56
N ASN A 24 -8.38 4.60 -6.32
CA ASN A 24 -8.05 5.35 -5.11
C ASN A 24 -6.54 5.22 -4.76
N SER A 25 -5.71 5.81 -5.61
CA SER A 25 -4.26 5.89 -5.45
C SER A 25 -3.74 7.10 -6.23
N PHE A 26 -2.42 7.26 -6.35
CA PHE A 26 -1.80 8.31 -7.16
C PHE A 26 -0.46 7.86 -7.72
N PHE A 27 -0.05 8.44 -8.85
CA PHE A 27 1.30 8.21 -9.40
C PHE A 27 2.34 8.83 -8.48
N GLY A 28 3.11 7.97 -7.83
CA GLY A 28 3.88 8.27 -6.63
C GLY A 28 3.76 7.12 -5.64
N LEU A 29 2.56 6.59 -5.42
CA LEU A 29 2.37 5.27 -4.80
C LEU A 29 2.28 4.17 -5.86
N GLU A 30 1.54 4.40 -6.96
CA GLU A 30 1.50 3.48 -8.10
C GLU A 30 2.71 3.67 -9.03
N ILE A 31 3.05 2.57 -9.71
CA ILE A 31 3.95 2.60 -10.86
C ILE A 31 3.23 3.34 -12.00
N PRO A 32 3.85 4.38 -12.60
CA PRO A 32 3.28 5.07 -13.76
C PRO A 32 2.98 4.11 -14.91
N ARG A 33 1.80 4.26 -15.51
CA ARG A 33 1.36 3.50 -16.68
C ARG A 33 0.30 4.28 -17.44
N ASP A 34 0.21 4.02 -18.73
CA ASP A 34 -0.88 4.53 -19.55
C ASP A 34 -2.19 3.85 -19.11
N LEU A 35 -3.25 4.65 -19.05
CA LEU A 35 -4.58 4.20 -18.67
C LEU A 35 -5.56 4.45 -19.82
N PRO A 36 -6.55 3.56 -20.02
CA PRO A 36 -7.62 3.83 -20.96
C PRO A 36 -8.41 5.09 -20.55
N PRO A 37 -9.11 5.75 -21.48
CA PRO A 37 -9.97 6.91 -21.17
C PRO A 37 -11.00 6.65 -20.07
N THR A 38 -11.42 5.40 -19.90
CA THR A 38 -12.37 4.97 -18.87
C THR A 38 -11.76 4.72 -17.50
N CYS A 39 -10.45 4.90 -17.31
CA CYS A 39 -9.78 4.62 -16.04
C CYS A 39 -8.96 5.82 -15.58
N ALA A 40 -9.29 6.34 -14.40
CA ALA A 40 -8.62 7.50 -13.83
C ALA A 40 -8.11 7.23 -12.41
N VAL A 41 -6.90 7.70 -12.13
CA VAL A 41 -6.27 7.63 -10.81
C VAL A 41 -6.58 8.92 -10.05
N VAL A 42 -7.49 8.81 -9.07
CA VAL A 42 -8.16 9.97 -8.45
C VAL A 42 -7.90 10.11 -6.95
N GLY A 43 -7.06 9.24 -6.38
CA GLY A 43 -6.71 9.26 -4.97
C GLY A 43 -5.56 10.21 -4.61
N PRO A 44 -5.19 10.28 -3.32
CA PRO A 44 -5.88 9.63 -2.21
C PRO A 44 -7.23 10.30 -1.90
N LEU A 45 -8.30 9.50 -1.89
CA LEU A 45 -9.65 9.92 -1.55
C LEU A 45 -9.80 9.93 -0.03
N LEU A 46 -9.58 11.09 0.56
CA LEU A 46 -9.66 11.30 2.01
C LEU A 46 -10.72 12.36 2.33
N SER A 47 -11.49 12.11 3.39
CA SER A 47 -12.42 13.12 3.93
C SER A 47 -11.63 14.36 4.38
N PRO A 48 -12.10 15.58 4.12
CA PRO A 48 -11.47 16.79 4.68
C PRO A 48 -11.59 16.84 6.21
N LYS A 49 -12.62 16.17 6.79
CA LYS A 49 -12.87 16.10 8.23
C LYS A 49 -12.55 14.69 8.74
N TYR A 50 -11.88 14.60 9.88
CA TYR A 50 -11.62 13.35 10.60
C TYR A 50 -11.78 13.60 12.11
N PRO A 51 -12.07 12.56 12.90
CA PRO A 51 -12.19 12.70 14.36
C PRO A 51 -10.90 13.30 14.95
N PRO A 52 -10.99 14.28 15.86
CA PRO A 52 -9.83 14.82 16.55
C PRO A 52 -9.24 13.77 17.51
N LEU A 53 -8.07 14.07 18.07
CA LEU A 53 -7.53 13.30 19.19
C LEU A 53 -8.49 13.41 20.38
N ASP A 54 -8.77 12.30 21.04
CA ASP A 54 -9.37 12.32 22.38
C ASP A 54 -8.36 12.84 23.41
N ASP A 55 -8.85 13.26 24.58
CA ASP A 55 -8.02 13.89 25.62
C ASP A 55 -6.85 12.99 26.05
N SER A 56 -7.09 11.69 26.19
CA SER A 56 -6.07 10.74 26.65
C SER A 56 -4.95 10.55 25.62
N THR A 57 -5.31 10.42 24.35
CA THR A 57 -4.39 10.31 23.23
C THR A 57 -3.62 11.62 23.03
N ALA A 58 -4.29 12.76 23.18
CA ALA A 58 -3.68 14.08 23.09
C ALA A 58 -2.66 14.30 24.20
N VAL A 59 -2.99 13.96 25.46
CA VAL A 59 -2.06 14.04 26.59
C VAL A 59 -0.82 13.19 26.31
N PHE A 60 -1.00 11.94 25.86
CA PHE A 60 0.12 11.06 25.54
C PHE A 60 1.01 11.63 24.42
N LEU A 61 0.42 12.08 23.30
CA LEU A 61 1.22 12.60 22.19
C LEU A 61 1.90 13.93 22.52
N ASN A 62 1.32 14.75 23.38
CA ASN A 62 1.93 16.01 23.82
C ASN A 62 3.04 15.81 24.86
N SER A 63 3.01 14.72 25.63
CA SER A 63 4.04 14.41 26.62
C SER A 63 5.29 13.74 26.03
N HIS A 64 5.28 13.41 24.75
CA HIS A 64 6.34 12.71 24.02
C HIS A 64 6.69 13.48 22.75
N GLN A 65 7.90 13.34 22.21
CA GLN A 65 8.44 14.08 21.07
C GLN A 65 8.73 13.19 19.85
N ARG A 66 8.99 11.89 20.10
CA ARG A 66 9.43 10.91 19.11
C ARG A 66 8.62 9.63 19.27
N THR A 67 7.36 9.65 18.87
CA THR A 67 6.47 8.49 19.00
C THR A 67 6.46 7.61 17.75
N ILE A 68 6.32 6.30 17.98
CA ILE A 68 5.94 5.33 16.95
C ILE A 68 4.45 5.05 17.08
N TYR A 69 3.70 5.26 16.00
CA TYR A 69 2.31 4.83 15.92
C TYR A 69 2.20 3.49 15.21
N VAL A 70 1.63 2.48 15.89
CA VAL A 70 1.46 1.13 15.38
C VAL A 70 -0.01 0.87 15.05
N ALA A 71 -0.30 0.59 13.77
CA ALA A 71 -1.62 0.20 13.29
C ALA A 71 -1.52 -0.86 12.18
N LEU A 72 -1.67 -2.13 12.58
CA LEU A 72 -1.59 -3.27 11.68
C LEU A 72 -2.97 -3.77 11.19
N GLY A 73 -4.02 -2.98 11.43
CA GLY A 73 -5.40 -3.28 11.06
C GLY A 73 -6.16 -4.09 12.12
N THR A 74 -7.47 -4.21 11.94
CA THR A 74 -8.39 -4.86 12.89
C THR A 74 -8.43 -6.38 12.76
N HIS A 75 -8.02 -6.91 11.61
CA HIS A 75 -8.12 -8.35 11.27
C HIS A 75 -6.82 -9.12 11.51
N LEU A 76 -5.74 -8.45 11.91
CA LEU A 76 -4.50 -9.13 12.24
C LEU A 76 -4.55 -9.62 13.69
N ILE A 77 -4.45 -10.94 13.85
CA ILE A 77 -4.11 -11.55 15.13
C ILE A 77 -2.60 -11.78 15.13
N LEU A 78 -1.90 -11.09 16.03
CA LEU A 78 -0.47 -11.29 16.24
C LEU A 78 -0.24 -12.44 17.20
N ARG A 79 0.77 -13.27 16.91
CA ARG A 79 1.23 -14.30 17.83
C ARG A 79 2.01 -13.67 18.99
N ASP A 80 2.00 -14.31 20.15
CA ASP A 80 2.80 -13.89 21.30
C ASP A 80 4.29 -13.74 20.96
N ASP A 81 4.85 -14.65 20.16
CA ASP A 81 6.24 -14.57 19.68
C ASP A 81 6.52 -13.29 18.89
N ASP A 82 5.56 -12.85 18.08
CA ASP A 82 5.70 -11.65 17.25
C ASP A 82 5.59 -10.39 18.09
N ILE A 83 4.71 -10.38 19.08
CA ILE A 83 4.59 -9.30 20.07
C ILE A 83 5.88 -9.20 20.88
N MET A 84 6.43 -10.32 21.35
CA MET A 84 7.70 -10.35 22.08
C MET A 84 8.85 -9.74 21.27
N LYS A 85 8.95 -10.05 19.97
CA LYS A 85 9.95 -9.43 19.08
C LYS A 85 9.70 -7.93 18.93
N MET A 86 8.44 -7.51 18.75
CA MET A 86 8.09 -6.09 18.62
C MET A 86 8.43 -5.31 19.89
N MET A 87 8.04 -5.83 21.05
CA MET A 87 8.35 -5.26 22.36
C MET A 87 9.86 -5.18 22.56
N GLY A 88 10.62 -6.24 22.26
CA GLY A 88 12.09 -6.20 22.34
C GLY A 88 12.71 -5.07 21.52
N GLY A 89 12.21 -4.84 20.30
CA GLY A 89 12.67 -3.71 19.47
C GLY A 89 12.29 -2.35 20.05
N PHE A 90 11.05 -2.18 20.52
CA PHE A 90 10.59 -0.93 21.14
C PHE A 90 11.34 -0.60 22.43
N ILE A 91 11.54 -1.58 23.30
CA ILE A 91 12.24 -1.42 24.58
C ILE A 91 13.67 -0.96 24.32
N ARG A 92 14.34 -1.52 23.32
CA ARG A 92 15.69 -1.11 22.93
C ARG A 92 15.71 0.32 22.37
N LEU A 93 14.74 0.70 21.55
CA LEU A 93 14.61 2.07 21.04
C LEU A 93 14.36 3.08 22.17
N LEU A 94 13.55 2.72 23.17
CA LEU A 94 13.28 3.54 24.36
C LEU A 94 14.53 3.64 25.25
N GLY A 95 15.24 2.53 25.46
CA GLY A 95 16.44 2.49 26.30
C GLY A 95 17.63 3.29 25.75
N GLU A 96 17.67 3.50 24.43
CA GLU A 96 18.66 4.35 23.76
C GLU A 96 18.14 5.79 23.51
N ASP A 97 16.98 6.17 24.05
CA ASP A 97 16.32 7.48 23.86
C ASP A 97 16.07 7.86 22.37
N ILE A 98 16.08 6.87 21.48
CA ILE A 98 15.79 7.08 20.04
C ILE A 98 14.32 7.45 19.85
N ILE A 99 13.45 6.81 20.62
CA ILE A 99 12.02 7.15 20.74
C ILE A 99 11.69 7.31 22.22
N ASP A 100 10.60 8.01 22.52
CA ASP A 100 10.12 8.19 23.89
C ASP A 100 8.71 7.65 24.12
N GLY A 101 7.95 7.35 23.05
CA GLY A 101 6.61 6.79 23.16
C GLY A 101 6.23 5.81 22.05
N VAL A 102 5.41 4.82 22.40
CA VAL A 102 4.77 3.89 21.46
C VAL A 102 3.26 3.94 21.68
N ILE A 103 2.53 4.32 20.64
CA ILE A 103 1.08 4.31 20.62
C ILE A 103 0.58 3.21 19.69
N TRP A 104 -0.25 2.30 20.20
CA TRP A 104 -0.61 1.07 19.49
C TRP A 104 -2.11 0.79 19.59
N SER A 105 -2.76 0.71 18.42
CA SER A 105 -4.14 0.21 18.31
C SER A 105 -4.15 -1.33 18.27
N ILE A 106 -4.75 -1.98 19.26
CA ILE A 106 -4.98 -3.44 19.26
C ILE A 106 -6.44 -3.72 19.59
N ALA A 107 -7.17 -4.28 18.62
CA ALA A 107 -8.55 -4.72 18.76
C ALA A 107 -8.71 -5.75 19.88
N MET A 108 -9.82 -5.72 20.63
CA MET A 108 -10.03 -6.63 21.76
C MET A 108 -9.89 -8.11 21.39
N GLY A 109 -10.40 -8.52 20.22
CA GLY A 109 -10.27 -9.90 19.74
C GLY A 109 -8.83 -10.34 19.52
N ALA A 110 -7.95 -9.44 19.09
CA ALA A 110 -6.53 -9.72 18.90
C ALA A 110 -5.77 -9.84 20.24
N ARG A 111 -6.29 -9.25 21.33
CA ARG A 111 -5.69 -9.34 22.66
C ARG A 111 -5.78 -10.73 23.28
N GLN A 112 -6.70 -11.57 22.84
CA GLN A 112 -6.91 -12.92 23.38
C GLN A 112 -5.71 -13.86 23.15
N ALA A 113 -4.90 -13.59 22.12
CA ALA A 113 -3.72 -14.39 21.79
C ALA A 113 -2.44 -13.92 22.50
N ILE A 114 -2.51 -12.89 23.34
CA ILE A 114 -1.37 -12.27 24.02
C ILE A 114 -1.15 -12.94 25.37
N ASN A 115 0.09 -13.34 25.68
CA ASN A 115 0.44 -13.77 27.03
C ASN A 115 0.55 -12.55 27.96
N LEU A 116 -0.50 -12.34 28.76
CA LEU A 116 -0.61 -11.18 29.66
C LEU A 116 0.38 -11.22 30.84
N ASP A 117 0.85 -12.41 31.23
CA ASP A 117 1.74 -12.61 32.37
C ASP A 117 3.22 -12.45 32.00
N ARG A 118 3.51 -12.24 30.71
CA ARG A 118 4.88 -12.03 30.23
C ARG A 118 5.46 -10.74 30.83
N ILE A 119 6.64 -10.85 31.41
CA ILE A 119 7.34 -9.73 32.06
C ILE A 119 8.30 -9.07 31.08
N TYR A 120 8.28 -7.74 31.06
CA TYR A 120 9.22 -6.90 30.34
C TYR A 120 9.91 -5.93 31.31
N ARG A 121 11.20 -5.71 31.10
CA ARG A 121 11.99 -4.72 31.84
C ARG A 121 12.03 -3.42 31.05
N LEU A 122 11.38 -2.39 31.55
CA LEU A 122 11.21 -1.09 30.89
C LEU A 122 12.03 0.01 31.59
N PRO A 123 12.56 0.99 30.84
CA PRO A 123 13.30 2.11 31.42
C PRO A 123 12.35 3.06 32.18
N VAL A 124 12.74 3.46 33.38
CA VAL A 124 12.04 4.43 34.23
C VAL A 124 13.09 5.40 34.81
N GLY A 125 13.22 6.56 34.17
CA GLY A 125 14.28 7.52 34.51
C GLY A 125 15.66 6.92 34.21
N THR A 126 16.53 6.85 35.22
CA THR A 126 17.88 6.27 35.09
C THR A 126 17.94 4.77 35.40
N ASP A 127 16.84 4.17 35.85
CA ASP A 127 16.76 2.74 36.19
C ASP A 127 15.75 2.03 35.29
N SER A 128 15.47 0.77 35.58
CA SER A 128 14.55 -0.07 34.85
C SER A 128 13.71 -0.90 35.80
N LYS A 129 12.42 -1.02 35.49
CA LYS A 129 11.44 -1.72 36.32
C LYS A 129 10.72 -2.79 35.50
N GLU A 130 10.34 -3.87 36.18
CA GLU A 130 9.57 -4.95 35.58
C GLU A 130 8.08 -4.61 35.53
N TYR A 131 7.47 -4.87 34.38
CA TYR A 131 6.04 -4.72 34.12
C TYR A 131 5.53 -5.97 33.43
N THR A 132 4.32 -6.41 33.79
CA THR A 132 3.64 -7.46 33.03
C THR A 132 3.08 -6.88 31.72
N MET A 133 2.85 -7.72 30.71
CA MET A 133 2.17 -7.29 29.50
C MET A 133 0.75 -6.75 29.81
N SER A 134 0.08 -7.30 30.82
CA SER A 134 -1.18 -6.78 31.35
C SER A 134 -1.06 -5.33 31.85
N ASP A 135 -0.01 -5.02 32.62
CA ASP A 135 0.25 -3.66 33.10
C ASP A 135 0.47 -2.68 31.95
N ILE A 136 1.23 -3.11 30.93
CA ILE A 136 1.55 -2.30 29.75
C ILE A 136 0.31 -2.02 28.90
N ILE A 137 -0.50 -3.05 28.59
CA ILE A 137 -1.76 -2.90 27.84
C ILE A 137 -2.77 -2.05 28.61
N SER A 138 -2.71 -2.08 29.95
CA SER A 138 -3.53 -1.24 30.83
C SER A 138 -2.94 0.17 31.02
N ASN A 139 -1.95 0.56 30.20
CA ASN A 139 -1.34 1.90 30.18
C ASN A 139 -0.70 2.32 31.52
N LYS A 140 -0.15 1.37 32.30
CA LYS A 140 0.55 1.69 33.55
C LYS A 140 1.98 2.21 33.35
N HIS A 141 2.54 2.06 32.14
CA HIS A 141 3.86 2.57 31.78
C HIS A 141 3.72 3.80 30.86
N HIS A 142 4.33 4.92 31.25
CA HIS A 142 4.16 6.21 30.56
C HIS A 142 4.58 6.20 29.08
N SER A 143 5.59 5.41 28.68
CA SER A 143 6.03 5.31 27.28
C SER A 143 5.13 4.49 26.36
N PHE A 144 4.10 3.82 26.87
CA PHE A 144 3.21 2.98 26.06
C PHE A 144 1.76 3.44 26.19
N PHE A 145 1.07 3.51 25.06
CA PHE A 145 -0.36 3.78 25.00
C PHE A 145 -1.07 2.78 24.10
N PHE A 146 -1.87 1.92 24.71
CA PHE A 146 -2.71 0.93 24.05
C PHE A 146 -4.17 1.36 24.10
N ALA A 147 -4.82 1.31 22.94
CA ALA A 147 -6.25 1.52 22.82
C ALA A 147 -6.83 0.53 21.81
N GLU A 148 -8.14 0.29 21.89
CA GLU A 148 -8.82 -0.54 20.90
C GLU A 148 -8.94 0.18 19.56
N PHE A 149 -9.43 1.42 19.62
CA PHE A 149 -9.59 2.30 18.48
C PHE A 149 -8.83 3.59 18.73
N LEU A 150 -8.18 4.10 17.68
CA LEU A 150 -7.44 5.35 17.70
C LEU A 150 -7.81 6.18 16.47
N PRO A 151 -7.93 7.52 16.60
CA PRO A 151 -8.19 8.41 15.47
C PRO A 151 -6.94 8.51 14.58
N GLN A 152 -6.70 7.49 13.74
CA GLN A 152 -5.47 7.28 12.95
C GLN A 152 -5.01 8.55 12.25
N ARG A 153 -5.90 9.25 11.53
CA ARG A 153 -5.52 10.46 10.79
C ARG A 153 -5.11 11.61 11.69
N ALA A 154 -5.71 11.78 12.86
CA ALA A 154 -5.29 12.79 13.81
C ALA A 154 -3.92 12.49 14.42
N ILE A 155 -3.63 11.21 14.70
CA ILE A 155 -2.30 10.77 15.16
C ILE A 155 -1.25 10.97 14.06
N LEU A 156 -1.58 10.60 12.82
CA LEU A 156 -0.71 10.81 11.67
C LEU A 156 -0.51 12.30 11.36
N ASP A 157 -1.43 13.19 11.71
CA ASP A 157 -1.26 14.63 11.53
C ASP A 157 -0.40 15.27 12.63
N HIS A 158 -0.15 14.56 13.73
CA HIS A 158 0.61 15.06 14.87
C HIS A 158 2.13 15.06 14.59
N ASP A 159 2.82 16.16 14.90
CA ASP A 159 4.26 16.30 14.61
C ASP A 159 5.15 15.32 15.40
N HIS A 160 4.74 14.97 16.62
CA HIS A 160 5.49 14.03 17.46
C HIS A 160 5.37 12.57 16.99
N THR A 161 4.42 12.26 16.10
CA THR A 161 4.37 10.95 15.42
C THR A 161 5.47 10.92 14.37
N ARG A 162 6.58 10.20 14.66
CA ARG A 162 7.77 10.17 13.79
C ARG A 162 7.81 8.96 12.87
N ILE A 163 7.28 7.83 13.31
CA ILE A 163 7.17 6.62 12.50
C ILE A 163 5.74 6.13 12.52
N TYR A 164 5.22 5.79 11.33
CA TYR A 164 4.00 5.01 11.20
C TYR A 164 4.32 3.55 10.90
N PHE A 165 4.16 2.68 11.89
CA PHE A 165 4.26 1.23 11.70
C PHE A 165 2.91 0.68 11.23
N THR A 166 2.85 0.37 9.94
CA THR A 166 1.63 -0.03 9.23
C THR A 166 1.75 -1.41 8.61
N HIS A 167 0.61 -2.01 8.31
CA HIS A 167 0.52 -3.20 7.47
C HIS A 167 0.58 -2.86 5.97
N GLY A 168 0.49 -1.58 5.59
CA GLY A 168 0.61 -1.14 4.20
C GLY A 168 -0.65 -1.36 3.35
N GLY A 169 -1.83 -1.53 3.95
CA GLY A 169 -3.09 -1.56 3.20
C GLY A 169 -3.30 -0.26 2.42
N GLY A 170 -4.01 -0.31 1.28
CA GLY A 170 -4.14 0.85 0.38
C GLY A 170 -4.58 2.15 1.05
N SER A 171 -5.57 2.09 1.95
CA SER A 171 -6.00 3.26 2.74
C SER A 171 -4.92 3.75 3.71
N SER A 172 -4.29 2.85 4.46
CA SER A 172 -3.21 3.19 5.40
C SER A 172 -1.99 3.80 4.69
N ALA A 173 -1.59 3.25 3.55
CA ALA A 173 -0.51 3.79 2.73
C ALA A 173 -0.86 5.20 2.24
N ASN A 174 -2.08 5.41 1.72
CA ASN A 174 -2.56 6.72 1.27
C ASN A 174 -2.57 7.74 2.42
N GLU A 175 -3.08 7.39 3.60
CA GLU A 175 -3.13 8.29 4.76
C GLU A 175 -1.72 8.64 5.27
N GLY A 176 -0.85 7.65 5.44
CA GLY A 176 0.53 7.89 5.88
C GLY A 176 1.31 8.77 4.91
N LEU A 177 1.13 8.58 3.59
CA LEU A 177 1.71 9.45 2.57
C LEU A 177 1.11 10.86 2.61
N TYR A 178 -0.21 10.99 2.75
CA TYR A 178 -0.89 12.28 2.81
C TYR A 178 -0.46 13.15 4.00
N HIS A 179 -0.11 12.52 5.11
CA HIS A 179 0.44 13.17 6.30
C HIS A 179 1.98 13.17 6.35
N GLY A 180 2.66 12.63 5.34
CA GLY A 180 4.12 12.70 5.20
C GLY A 180 4.89 11.93 6.27
N LYS A 181 4.35 10.81 6.75
CA LYS A 181 4.99 9.99 7.78
C LYS A 181 5.85 8.89 7.16
N PRO A 182 7.15 8.82 7.49
CA PRO A 182 7.96 7.65 7.21
C PRO A 182 7.38 6.40 7.88
N MET A 183 7.57 5.24 7.26
CA MET A 183 6.87 4.02 7.66
C MET A 183 7.78 2.84 7.93
N ILE A 184 7.40 2.02 8.89
CA ILE A 184 7.77 0.61 8.89
C ILE A 184 6.56 -0.12 8.32
N SER A 185 6.73 -0.85 7.23
CA SER A 185 5.61 -1.50 6.53
C SER A 185 5.76 -3.01 6.57
N MET A 186 4.78 -3.69 7.17
CA MET A 186 4.69 -5.15 7.21
C MET A 186 3.54 -5.62 6.35
N GLY A 187 3.79 -5.96 5.08
CA GLY A 187 2.76 -6.53 4.21
C GLY A 187 2.30 -7.90 4.70
N ILE A 188 1.02 -8.04 5.07
CA ILE A 188 0.48 -9.26 5.68
C ILE A 188 -0.22 -10.13 4.65
N SER A 189 -1.11 -9.54 3.85
CA SER A 189 -1.89 -10.24 2.83
C SER A 189 -2.45 -9.28 1.77
N GLY A 190 -2.91 -9.82 0.63
CA GLY A 190 -3.59 -9.04 -0.40
C GLY A 190 -2.73 -7.93 -1.01
N ASP A 191 -3.31 -6.74 -1.13
CA ASP A 191 -2.69 -5.54 -1.70
C ASP A 191 -1.49 -5.02 -0.88
N GLN A 192 -1.43 -5.37 0.41
CA GLN A 192 -0.46 -4.88 1.38
C GLN A 192 1.00 -5.17 1.01
N VAL A 193 1.26 -6.35 0.41
CA VAL A 193 2.61 -6.77 0.02
C VAL A 193 3.12 -5.91 -1.14
N ALA A 194 2.26 -5.66 -2.13
CA ALA A 194 2.59 -4.82 -3.27
C ALA A 194 2.76 -3.35 -2.84
N ASN A 195 1.86 -2.84 -2.00
CA ASN A 195 1.96 -1.48 -1.45
C ASN A 195 3.22 -1.28 -0.60
N THR A 196 3.58 -2.26 0.25
CA THR A 196 4.84 -2.24 1.00
C THR A 196 6.04 -2.10 0.07
N SER A 197 6.07 -2.89 -1.01
CA SER A 197 7.17 -2.83 -1.99
C SER A 197 7.25 -1.45 -2.66
N ARG A 198 6.11 -0.84 -3.00
CA ARG A 198 6.03 0.50 -3.59
C ARG A 198 6.46 1.60 -2.63
N LEU A 199 6.07 1.51 -1.35
CA LEU A 199 6.50 2.44 -0.31
C LEU A 199 8.02 2.39 -0.11
N VAL A 200 8.60 1.18 -0.09
CA VAL A 200 10.06 0.99 -0.02
C VAL A 200 10.75 1.55 -1.26
N ALA A 201 10.24 1.25 -2.46
CA ALA A 201 10.80 1.75 -3.72
C ALA A 201 10.79 3.29 -3.80
N ASN A 202 9.83 3.93 -3.14
CA ASN A 202 9.77 5.39 -3.02
C ASN A 202 10.66 5.98 -1.91
N GLY A 203 11.31 5.12 -1.12
CA GLY A 203 12.22 5.50 -0.05
C GLY A 203 11.52 6.14 1.16
N VAL A 204 10.24 5.86 1.36
CA VAL A 204 9.45 6.35 2.51
C VAL A 204 9.21 5.27 3.56
N ALA A 205 9.60 4.03 3.28
CA ALA A 205 9.39 2.92 4.20
C ALA A 205 10.56 1.95 4.26
N GLU A 206 10.65 1.26 5.39
CA GLU A 206 11.38 0.01 5.55
C GLU A 206 10.40 -1.15 5.55
N ALA A 207 10.66 -2.20 4.75
CA ALA A 207 9.86 -3.42 4.82
C ALA A 207 10.25 -4.25 6.04
N LEU A 208 9.26 -4.72 6.79
CA LEU A 208 9.45 -5.70 7.85
C LEU A 208 8.75 -7.00 7.44
N SER A 209 9.49 -8.11 7.44
CA SER A 209 8.94 -9.41 7.03
C SER A 209 8.09 -10.01 8.13
N LYS A 210 6.83 -10.33 7.83
CA LYS A 210 5.93 -11.04 8.75
C LYS A 210 6.50 -12.38 9.24
N PHE A 211 7.31 -13.07 8.42
CA PHE A 211 7.70 -14.45 8.69
C PHE A 211 8.98 -14.59 9.52
N ASN A 212 9.90 -13.64 9.43
CA ASN A 212 11.26 -13.80 9.96
C ASN A 212 11.87 -12.52 10.53
N PHE A 213 11.05 -11.51 10.85
CA PHE A 213 11.56 -10.38 11.60
C PHE A 213 12.02 -10.80 13.02
N THR A 214 12.95 -10.04 13.55
CA THR A 214 13.43 -10.11 14.94
C THR A 214 13.34 -8.73 15.59
N ALA A 215 13.51 -8.67 16.91
CA ALA A 215 13.63 -7.42 17.65
C ALA A 215 14.71 -6.50 17.05
N ASP A 216 15.87 -7.06 16.71
CA ASP A 216 16.97 -6.31 16.10
C ASP A 216 16.59 -5.74 14.73
N THR A 217 15.93 -6.51 13.88
CA THR A 217 15.52 -5.99 12.56
C THR A 217 14.55 -4.82 12.68
N LEU A 218 13.63 -4.84 13.66
CA LEU A 218 12.71 -3.74 13.93
C LEU A 218 13.47 -2.51 14.44
N TYR A 219 14.34 -2.70 15.43
CA TYR A 219 15.19 -1.65 15.99
C TYR A 219 16.05 -0.97 14.92
N GLU A 220 16.79 -1.74 14.11
CA GLU A 220 17.68 -1.20 13.08
C GLU A 220 16.91 -0.41 12.01
N LYS A 221 15.73 -0.89 11.61
CA LYS A 221 14.88 -0.21 10.62
C LYS A 221 14.30 1.09 11.18
N ALA A 222 13.80 1.08 12.41
CA ALA A 222 13.31 2.29 13.08
C ALA A 222 14.42 3.33 13.24
N LYS A 223 15.60 2.91 13.71
CA LYS A 223 16.78 3.75 13.86
C LYS A 223 17.21 4.36 12.52
N ARG A 224 17.21 3.57 11.43
CA ARG A 224 17.54 4.07 10.09
C ARG A 224 16.55 5.12 9.59
N ILE A 225 15.25 4.90 9.81
CA ILE A 225 14.20 5.87 9.43
C ILE A 225 14.39 7.20 10.16
N LEU A 226 14.68 7.16 11.45
CA LEU A 226 14.89 8.34 12.28
C LEU A 226 16.25 8.99 12.00
N GLY A 227 17.26 8.24 11.54
CA GLY A 227 18.55 8.79 11.10
C GLY A 227 19.25 9.62 12.17
N ALA A 228 19.99 10.66 11.75
CA ALA A 228 20.69 11.61 12.63
C ALA A 228 19.75 12.45 13.52
N ASP A 229 18.43 12.45 13.27
CA ASP A 229 17.45 13.11 14.15
C ASP A 229 17.32 12.41 15.50
N ALA A 230 17.79 11.16 15.62
CA ALA A 230 17.89 10.48 16.92
C ALA A 230 18.82 11.23 17.91
N HIS A 231 19.70 12.12 17.43
CA HIS A 231 20.68 12.85 18.25
C HIS A 231 20.68 14.37 18.00
N SER A 232 19.77 14.91 17.17
CA SER A 232 19.75 16.34 16.85
C SER A 232 19.06 17.14 17.95
N ASN A 233 19.86 17.62 18.89
CA ASN A 233 19.45 18.65 19.85
C ASN A 233 19.16 19.95 19.10
N ASN A 234 18.00 20.54 19.41
CA ASN A 234 17.55 21.89 19.07
C ASN A 234 18.67 22.82 18.60
N ASN A 235 18.57 23.30 17.37
CA ASN A 235 18.61 24.74 17.06
C ASN A 235 18.14 24.94 15.62
N GLY A 236 17.09 25.74 15.48
CA GLY A 236 16.37 25.94 14.23
C GLY A 236 17.29 26.34 13.09
N THR A 237 17.48 25.44 12.12
CA THR A 237 18.12 25.79 10.85
C THR A 237 17.56 24.96 9.71
N GLN A 238 17.17 25.68 8.66
CA GLN A 238 17.02 25.32 7.25
C GLN A 238 16.64 23.89 6.81
N LYS A 239 15.79 23.84 5.77
CA LYS A 239 15.41 22.68 4.92
C LYS A 239 16.55 21.74 4.45
N HIS A 240 17.81 22.03 4.76
CA HIS A 240 18.99 21.25 4.39
C HIS A 240 19.35 20.12 5.39
N ASP A 241 18.78 20.07 6.60
CA ASP A 241 19.13 19.07 7.63
C ASP A 241 18.16 17.88 7.75
N MET A 242 17.14 17.77 6.89
CA MET A 242 16.17 16.66 6.95
C MET A 242 16.80 15.32 6.56
N SER A 243 16.47 14.27 7.32
CA SER A 243 16.87 12.89 6.98
C SER A 243 16.36 12.49 5.59
N THR A 244 17.02 11.54 4.93
CA THR A 244 16.61 11.08 3.58
C THR A 244 15.16 10.57 3.56
N TYR A 245 14.73 9.85 4.61
CA TYR A 245 13.35 9.40 4.75
C TYR A 245 12.37 10.57 4.89
N GLN A 246 12.70 11.59 5.69
CA GLN A 246 11.86 12.79 5.82
C GLN A 246 11.75 13.56 4.51
N ARG A 247 12.85 13.70 3.75
CA ARG A 247 12.82 14.35 2.43
C ARG A 247 11.92 13.58 1.45
N HIS A 248 12.02 12.26 1.42
CA HIS A 248 11.15 11.43 0.59
C HIS A 248 9.68 11.49 1.03
N ALA A 249 9.41 11.45 2.34
CA ALA A 249 8.07 11.53 2.88
C ALA A 249 7.44 12.89 2.59
N LEU A 250 8.18 13.99 2.78
CA LEU A 250 7.74 15.34 2.44
C LEU A 250 7.46 15.51 0.94
N ARG A 251 8.32 14.94 0.08
CA ARG A 251 8.13 14.91 -1.38
C ARG A 251 6.82 14.22 -1.74
N LEU A 252 6.60 13.00 -1.26
CA LEU A 252 5.38 12.26 -1.57
C LEU A 252 4.14 12.86 -0.90
N MET A 253 4.26 13.47 0.28
CA MET A 253 3.17 14.20 0.91
C MET A 253 2.64 15.33 0.04
N ARG A 254 3.54 16.11 -0.55
CA ARG A 254 3.15 17.19 -1.47
C ARG A 254 2.45 16.64 -2.70
N ILE A 255 2.96 15.56 -3.28
CA ILE A 255 2.34 14.90 -4.44
C ILE A 255 0.96 14.34 -4.06
N ALA A 256 0.85 13.64 -2.93
CA ALA A 256 -0.40 13.09 -2.42
C ALA A 256 -1.46 14.17 -2.17
N ARG A 257 -1.07 15.31 -1.60
CA ARG A 257 -1.98 16.45 -1.35
C ARG A 257 -2.43 17.17 -2.63
N VAL A 258 -1.61 17.17 -3.68
CA VAL A 258 -2.03 17.65 -5.00
C VAL A 258 -2.98 16.64 -5.65
N ALA A 259 -2.62 15.35 -5.59
CA ALA A 259 -3.40 14.28 -6.19
C ALA A 259 -4.78 14.10 -5.52
N SER A 260 -4.91 14.35 -4.22
CA SER A 260 -6.20 14.25 -3.50
C SER A 260 -7.29 15.21 -4.01
N ARG A 261 -6.91 16.22 -4.79
CA ARG A 261 -7.83 17.14 -5.46
C ARG A 261 -8.49 16.50 -6.69
N ARG A 262 -7.95 15.41 -7.22
CA ARG A 262 -8.49 14.69 -8.39
C ARG A 262 -9.84 14.03 -8.13
N LYS A 263 -10.36 14.05 -6.90
CA LYS A 263 -11.77 13.75 -6.62
C LYS A 263 -12.73 14.67 -7.38
N TYR A 264 -12.34 15.93 -7.64
CA TYR A 264 -13.13 16.84 -8.48
C TYR A 264 -13.07 16.41 -9.95
N HIS A 265 -11.88 16.03 -10.44
CA HIS A 265 -11.76 15.42 -11.76
C HIS A 265 -12.58 14.13 -11.90
N ALA A 266 -12.68 13.32 -10.84
CA ALA A 266 -13.57 12.16 -10.82
C ALA A 266 -15.04 12.57 -10.97
N ALA A 267 -15.47 13.66 -10.32
CA ALA A 267 -16.81 14.21 -10.48
C ALA A 267 -17.02 14.72 -11.91
N ASP A 268 -16.07 15.47 -12.49
CA ASP A 268 -16.13 15.94 -13.87
C ASP A 268 -16.32 14.77 -14.85
N LEU A 269 -15.57 13.68 -14.67
CA LEU A 269 -15.69 12.48 -15.51
C LEU A 269 -17.05 11.79 -15.35
N VAL A 270 -17.61 11.76 -14.14
CA VAL A 270 -18.97 11.24 -13.91
C VAL A 270 -19.99 12.12 -14.62
N GLU A 271 -19.90 13.44 -14.50
CA GLU A 271 -20.80 14.38 -15.17
C GLU A 271 -20.71 14.24 -16.70
N GLU A 272 -19.50 14.19 -17.25
CA GLU A 272 -19.25 13.95 -18.68
C GLU A 272 -19.90 12.64 -19.15
N MET A 273 -19.71 11.55 -18.40
CA MET A 273 -20.31 10.26 -18.72
C MET A 273 -21.84 10.29 -18.67
N LEU A 274 -22.43 11.00 -17.70
CA LEU A 274 -23.88 11.17 -17.59
C LEU A 274 -24.44 11.97 -18.76
N TYR A 275 -23.85 13.12 -19.07
CA TYR A 275 -24.30 13.97 -20.19
C TYR A 275 -24.25 13.24 -21.52
N ASP A 276 -23.17 12.50 -21.76
CA ASP A 276 -23.07 11.73 -22.99
C ASP A 276 -24.09 10.58 -22.99
N HIS A 277 -24.24 9.82 -21.89
CA HIS A 277 -25.24 8.74 -21.84
C HIS A 277 -26.69 9.23 -22.03
N GLU A 278 -27.07 10.39 -21.50
CA GLU A 278 -28.43 10.94 -21.62
C GLU A 278 -28.82 11.35 -23.05
N LEU A 279 -27.85 11.76 -23.87
CA LEU A 279 -28.11 12.36 -25.19
C LEU A 279 -27.65 11.47 -26.36
N ARG A 280 -27.08 10.30 -26.09
CA ARG A 280 -26.43 9.45 -27.10
C ARG A 280 -27.39 8.46 -27.74
N PHE A 281 -28.30 8.97 -28.57
CA PHE A 281 -29.22 8.16 -29.37
C PHE A 281 -29.17 8.59 -30.83
N ASP A 282 -29.37 7.66 -31.77
CA ASP A 282 -29.67 8.00 -33.16
C ASP A 282 -31.13 8.46 -33.31
N ASP A 283 -31.49 8.90 -34.53
CA ASP A 283 -32.84 9.37 -34.85
C ASP A 283 -33.92 8.28 -34.63
N ASP A 284 -33.51 7.00 -34.62
CA ASP A 284 -34.37 5.84 -34.36
C ASP A 284 -34.45 5.48 -32.85
N GLY A 285 -33.81 6.26 -31.98
CA GLY A 285 -33.79 6.06 -30.53
C GLY A 285 -32.87 4.94 -30.05
N LYS A 286 -31.94 4.47 -30.90
CA LYS A 286 -30.96 3.46 -30.54
C LYS A 286 -29.70 4.11 -29.98
N GLU A 287 -29.21 3.56 -28.87
CA GLU A 287 -28.02 4.08 -28.19
C GLU A 287 -26.78 3.99 -29.11
N LEU A 288 -26.08 5.11 -29.27
CA LEU A 288 -24.83 5.19 -30.03
C LEU A 288 -23.64 4.79 -29.15
N GLN A 289 -22.45 4.64 -29.75
CA GLN A 289 -21.23 4.31 -28.99
C GLN A 289 -20.46 5.58 -28.55
N PRO A 290 -19.92 5.64 -27.32
CA PRO A 290 -19.15 6.79 -26.85
C PRO A 290 -17.89 7.01 -27.69
N MET A 291 -17.74 8.12 -28.43
CA MET A 291 -16.52 8.32 -29.21
C MET A 291 -15.28 8.65 -28.35
N HIS A 292 -15.46 9.40 -27.27
CA HIS A 292 -14.34 9.92 -26.45
C HIS A 292 -13.92 8.99 -25.29
N LEU A 293 -14.80 8.08 -24.86
CA LEU A 293 -14.48 7.04 -23.85
C LEU A 293 -14.13 5.68 -24.47
N GLN A 294 -14.04 5.59 -25.80
CA GLN A 294 -13.64 4.37 -26.50
C GLN A 294 -12.17 4.05 -26.27
N THR A 295 -11.93 2.83 -25.79
CA THR A 295 -10.60 2.23 -25.77
C THR A 295 -10.19 1.79 -27.19
N ALA A 296 -8.89 1.65 -27.44
CA ALA A 296 -8.37 1.39 -28.79
C ALA A 296 -8.90 0.08 -29.40
N ASP A 297 -9.17 -0.92 -28.57
CA ASP A 297 -9.75 -2.20 -28.96
C ASP A 297 -11.17 -2.08 -29.53
N MET A 298 -11.96 -1.10 -29.09
CA MET A 298 -13.30 -0.84 -29.63
C MET A 298 -13.26 -0.32 -31.08
N ARG A 299 -12.11 0.20 -31.52
CA ARG A 299 -11.87 0.67 -32.90
C ARG A 299 -11.18 -0.39 -33.75
N MET A 300 -10.92 -1.58 -33.20
CA MET A 300 -10.20 -2.65 -33.87
C MET A 300 -11.12 -3.82 -34.24
N PRO A 301 -10.88 -4.49 -35.38
CA PRO A 301 -11.54 -5.75 -35.70
C PRO A 301 -11.25 -6.83 -34.64
N ALA A 302 -12.21 -7.73 -34.41
CA ALA A 302 -12.14 -8.76 -33.36
C ALA A 302 -10.88 -9.63 -33.41
N TYR A 303 -10.32 -9.87 -34.60
CA TYR A 303 -9.09 -10.67 -34.75
C TYR A 303 -7.84 -9.96 -34.22
N LYS A 304 -7.76 -8.63 -34.29
CA LYS A 304 -6.65 -7.86 -33.70
C LYS A 304 -6.80 -7.77 -32.18
N VAL A 305 -8.01 -7.49 -31.70
CA VAL A 305 -8.30 -7.40 -30.26
C VAL A 305 -7.96 -8.70 -29.53
N LYS A 306 -8.23 -9.84 -30.16
CA LYS A 306 -7.94 -11.17 -29.61
C LYS A 306 -6.55 -11.69 -29.97
N ASN A 307 -5.71 -10.88 -30.63
CA ASN A 307 -4.38 -11.26 -31.12
C ASN A 307 -4.39 -12.53 -32.00
N TRP A 308 -5.50 -12.82 -32.69
CA TRP A 308 -5.61 -13.99 -33.56
C TRP A 308 -4.68 -13.92 -34.76
N ASP A 309 -4.44 -12.71 -35.26
CA ASP A 309 -3.44 -12.43 -36.29
C ASP A 309 -2.02 -12.78 -35.81
N LEU A 310 -1.64 -12.33 -34.61
CA LEU A 310 -0.34 -12.67 -34.03
C LEU A 310 -0.21 -14.17 -33.76
N MET A 311 -1.26 -14.80 -33.22
CA MET A 311 -1.29 -16.25 -33.01
C MET A 311 -1.17 -17.03 -34.33
N ALA A 312 -1.81 -16.57 -35.41
CA ALA A 312 -1.69 -17.19 -36.72
C ALA A 312 -0.26 -17.08 -37.27
N VAL A 313 0.40 -15.92 -37.13
CA VAL A 313 1.81 -15.75 -37.50
C VAL A 313 2.71 -16.69 -36.70
N CYS A 314 2.53 -16.77 -35.38
CA CYS A 314 3.27 -17.70 -34.53
C CYS A 314 3.02 -19.17 -34.90
N ALA A 315 1.77 -19.53 -35.23
CA ALA A 315 1.42 -20.89 -35.65
C ALA A 315 2.08 -21.24 -37.00
N ILE A 316 2.03 -20.35 -37.99
CA ILE A 316 2.69 -20.55 -39.28
C ILE A 316 4.21 -20.70 -39.10
N ALA A 317 4.84 -19.83 -38.30
CA ALA A 317 6.27 -19.92 -38.01
C ALA A 317 6.64 -21.25 -37.32
N THR A 318 5.82 -21.69 -36.37
CA THR A 318 6.03 -22.96 -35.65
C THR A 318 5.86 -24.17 -36.58
N ILE A 319 4.82 -24.19 -37.41
CA ILE A 319 4.58 -25.25 -38.40
C ILE A 319 5.71 -25.28 -39.43
N GLY A 320 6.15 -24.12 -39.92
CA GLY A 320 7.28 -24.01 -40.87
C GLY A 320 8.58 -24.56 -40.28
N PHE A 321 8.90 -24.19 -39.04
CA PHE A 321 10.07 -24.69 -38.33
C PHE A 321 10.00 -26.21 -38.12
N LEU A 322 8.92 -26.72 -37.53
CA LEU A 322 8.74 -28.17 -37.31
C LEU A 322 8.75 -28.95 -38.63
N GLY A 323 8.13 -28.41 -39.68
CA GLY A 323 8.14 -28.96 -41.02
C GLY A 323 9.54 -29.04 -41.61
N SER A 324 10.35 -27.98 -41.50
CA SER A 324 11.74 -27.97 -41.94
C SER A 324 12.59 -29.00 -41.20
N VAL A 325 12.47 -29.09 -39.86
CA VAL A 325 13.19 -30.07 -39.05
C VAL A 325 12.80 -31.50 -39.45
N GLY A 326 11.50 -31.75 -39.65
CA GLY A 326 11.00 -33.06 -40.10
C GLY A 326 11.48 -33.44 -41.50
N LEU A 327 11.49 -32.49 -42.45
CA LEU A 327 11.99 -32.71 -43.81
C LEU A 327 13.51 -32.91 -43.83
N SER A 328 14.28 -32.08 -43.12
CA SER A 328 15.73 -32.23 -42.96
C SER A 328 16.07 -33.56 -42.29
N GLY A 329 15.33 -33.96 -41.24
CA GLY A 329 15.49 -35.26 -40.59
C GLY A 329 15.20 -36.44 -41.54
N LYS A 330 14.11 -36.38 -42.31
CA LYS A 330 13.80 -37.39 -43.33
C LYS A 330 14.85 -37.42 -44.45
N TRP A 331 15.33 -36.27 -44.89
CA TRP A 331 16.38 -36.16 -45.90
C TRP A 331 17.70 -36.76 -45.39
N LEU A 332 18.13 -36.40 -44.18
CA LEU A 332 19.29 -36.98 -43.49
C LEU A 332 19.17 -38.49 -43.37
N LEU A 333 17.99 -39.02 -42.98
CA LEU A 333 17.77 -40.46 -42.89
C LEU A 333 17.84 -41.18 -44.24
N ARG A 334 17.32 -40.57 -45.32
CA ARG A 334 17.37 -41.13 -46.68
C ARG A 334 18.79 -41.14 -47.23
N HIS A 335 19.57 -40.08 -47.00
CA HIS A 335 20.92 -39.94 -47.53
C HIS A 335 22.00 -40.34 -46.51
N ARG A 336 21.62 -40.98 -45.38
CA ARG A 336 22.54 -41.33 -44.29
C ARG A 336 23.74 -42.16 -44.77
N VAL A 337 23.53 -43.04 -45.74
CA VAL A 337 24.58 -43.93 -46.27
C VAL A 337 25.56 -43.15 -47.13
N GLU A 338 25.08 -42.22 -47.97
CA GLU A 338 25.94 -41.33 -48.77
C GLU A 338 26.71 -40.33 -47.91
N ILE A 339 26.07 -39.78 -46.88
CA ILE A 339 26.70 -38.84 -45.92
C ILE A 339 27.77 -39.55 -45.09
N LEU A 340 27.54 -40.80 -44.66
CA LEU A 340 28.55 -41.59 -43.92
C LEU A 340 29.71 -42.05 -44.81
N ASN A 341 29.50 -42.19 -46.12
CA ASN A 341 30.53 -42.62 -47.07
C ASN A 341 31.38 -41.47 -47.63
N THR A 342 30.96 -40.22 -47.51
CA THR A 342 31.70 -39.02 -47.95
C THR A 342 32.60 -38.42 -46.86
N GLY A 343 32.61 -39.02 -45.66
CA GLY A 343 33.45 -38.62 -44.53
C GLY A 343 34.75 -39.43 -44.35
N LYS A 344 35.16 -40.21 -45.35
CA LYS A 344 36.51 -40.80 -45.47
C LYS A 344 37.21 -40.13 -46.65
#